data_AF-A0A7J6IRE9-F1
#
_entry.id   AF-A0A7J6IRE9-F1
#
_cell.length_a   1.000
_cell.length_b   1.000
_cell.length_c   1.000
_cell.angle_alpha   90.00
_cell.angle_beta   90.00
_cell.angle_gamma   90.00
#
_symmetry.space_group_name_H-M   'P 1'
#
loop_
_entity.id
_entity.type
_entity.pdbx_description
1 polymer ?
#
loop_
_entity_poly.entity_id
_entity_poly.type
_entity_poly.pdbx_seq_one_letter_code
_entity_poly.pdbx_strand_id
1 'polypeptide(L)'
;MMHSSMPRYDMDRLGIIFRASPRQSDVMIVAGTVTNKMASAVRQCYDQMPDPNYSVVRGVDRILPVDIYVPGCPPTAEALLYGIFRLQRKIQKTKVTRMWYRK
;
A
#
# COMPACT_ATOMS: atom_id res chain seq x y z
N MET A 1 12.37 0.91 1.19
CA MET A 1 11.43 2.03 1.34
C MET A 1 12.15 3.38 1.29
N MET A 2 13.01 3.72 2.26
CA MET A 2 13.76 5.00 2.26
C MET A 2 14.63 5.21 1.00
N HIS A 3 15.27 4.16 0.48
CA HIS A 3 16.03 4.26 -0.76
C HIS A 3 15.16 4.56 -2.00
N SER A 4 13.88 4.18 -1.97
CA SER A 4 12.96 4.48 -3.05
C SER A 4 12.53 5.95 -3.04
N SER A 5 12.63 6.65 -1.89
CA SER A 5 12.34 8.10 -1.78
C SER A 5 13.58 8.97 -1.97
N MET A 6 14.74 8.38 -2.23
CA MET A 6 15.97 9.11 -2.56
C MET A 6 15.93 9.60 -4.02
N PRO A 7 16.75 10.61 -4.39
CA PRO A 7 16.73 11.23 -5.73
C PRO A 7 16.87 10.28 -6.92
N ARG A 8 17.43 9.09 -6.69
CA ARG A 8 17.60 8.06 -7.74
C ARG A 8 16.28 7.47 -8.24
N TYR A 9 15.31 7.29 -7.34
CA TYR A 9 14.02 6.64 -7.65
C TYR A 9 12.82 7.53 -7.37
N ASP A 10 13.02 8.63 -6.63
CA ASP A 10 12.13 9.76 -6.39
C ASP A 10 10.62 9.45 -6.52
N MET A 11 10.06 8.88 -5.45
CA MET A 11 8.62 8.62 -5.37
C MET A 11 7.77 9.90 -5.37
N ASP A 12 8.33 11.05 -5.02
CA ASP A 12 7.59 12.33 -5.00
C ASP A 12 7.22 12.75 -6.43
N ARG A 13 8.07 12.45 -7.41
CA ARG A 13 7.78 12.62 -8.85
C ARG A 13 6.51 11.89 -9.31
N LEU A 14 6.14 10.79 -8.64
CA LEU A 14 4.94 10.01 -8.94
C LEU A 14 3.70 10.50 -8.17
N GLY A 15 3.82 11.61 -7.44
CA GLY A 15 2.76 12.14 -6.57
C GLY A 15 2.59 11.36 -5.27
N ILE A 16 3.60 10.58 -4.85
CA ILE A 16 3.51 9.73 -3.67
C ILE A 16 4.18 10.44 -2.50
N ILE A 17 3.36 10.91 -1.56
CA ILE A 17 3.81 11.62 -0.37
C ILE A 17 3.56 10.72 0.84
N PHE A 18 4.61 10.49 1.64
CA PHE A 18 4.46 9.75 2.90
C PHE A 18 3.76 10.60 3.95
N ARG A 19 2.51 10.24 4.27
CA ARG A 19 1.74 10.85 5.36
C ARG A 19 1.92 10.02 6.64
N ALA A 20 2.23 10.70 7.74
CA ALA A 20 2.41 10.05 9.04
C ALA A 20 1.08 9.58 9.66
N SER A 21 -0.01 10.30 9.40
CA SER A 21 -1.33 9.95 9.95
C SER A 21 -2.07 8.97 9.03
N PRO A 22 -2.57 7.83 9.54
CA PRO A 22 -3.33 6.86 8.74
C PRO A 22 -4.65 7.43 8.22
N ARG A 23 -5.21 8.44 8.89
CA ARG A 23 -6.48 9.09 8.53
C ARG A 23 -6.41 9.91 7.23
N GLN A 24 -5.21 10.27 6.79
CA GLN A 24 -4.98 11.03 5.55
C GLN A 24 -4.30 10.19 4.48
N SER A 25 -4.02 8.90 4.77
CA SER A 25 -3.32 8.02 3.84
C SER A 25 -4.31 7.13 3.11
N ASP A 26 -4.17 7.05 1.79
CA ASP A 26 -4.99 6.16 0.95
C ASP A 26 -4.37 4.75 0.82
N VAL A 27 -3.06 4.64 1.04
CA VAL A 27 -2.31 3.39 0.87
C VAL A 27 -1.48 3.10 2.11
N MET A 28 -1.56 1.86 2.61
CA MET A 28 -0.69 1.36 3.67
C MET A 28 0.32 0.35 3.13
N ILE A 29 1.61 0.65 3.33
CA ILE A 29 2.72 -0.23 2.96
C ILE A 29 3.26 -0.89 4.23
N VAL A 30 3.13 -2.20 4.36
CA VAL A 30 3.68 -2.92 5.51
C VAL A 30 5.09 -3.40 5.20
N ALA A 31 6.09 -2.54 5.37
CA ALA A 31 7.47 -2.86 5.01
C ALA A 31 8.25 -3.57 6.13
N GLY A 32 7.95 -4.85 6.39
CA GLY A 32 8.68 -5.65 7.37
C GLY A 32 7.91 -6.87 7.87
N THR A 33 8.48 -7.57 8.85
CA THR A 33 7.80 -8.67 9.54
C THR A 33 6.80 -8.12 10.56
N VAL A 34 5.58 -8.65 10.55
CA VAL A 34 4.57 -8.35 11.58
C VAL A 34 4.60 -9.47 12.61
N THR A 35 4.99 -9.14 13.84
CA THR A 35 4.94 -10.08 14.96
C THR A 35 3.53 -10.15 15.55
N ASN A 36 3.22 -11.24 16.27
CA ASN A 36 1.92 -11.41 16.93
C ASN A 36 1.54 -10.24 17.84
N LYS A 37 2.53 -9.64 18.51
CA LYS A 37 2.31 -8.47 19.39
C LYS A 37 1.92 -7.21 18.61
N MET A 38 2.42 -7.05 17.38
CA MET A 38 2.16 -5.90 16.53
C MET A 38 0.86 -6.04 15.71
N ALA A 39 0.31 -7.25 15.60
CA ALA A 39 -0.85 -7.56 14.79
C ALA A 39 -2.07 -6.67 15.08
N SER A 40 -2.40 -6.48 16.36
CA SER A 40 -3.54 -5.64 16.78
C SER A 40 -3.33 -4.16 16.45
N ALA A 41 -2.10 -3.65 16.64
CA ALA A 41 -1.76 -2.26 16.32
C ALA A 41 -1.85 -2.00 14.81
N VAL A 42 -1.36 -2.92 13.98
CA VAL A 42 -1.44 -2.81 12.52
C VAL A 42 -2.90 -2.86 12.05
N ARG A 43 -3.71 -3.73 12.64
CA ARG A 43 -5.16 -3.77 12.38
C ARG A 43 -5.84 -2.45 12.71
N GLN A 44 -5.51 -1.88 13.87
CA GLN A 44 -6.06 -0.61 14.33
C GLN A 44 -5.66 0.56 13.42
N CYS A 45 -4.42 0.60 12.94
CA CYS A 45 -4.00 1.62 11.96
C CYS A 45 -4.81 1.52 10.66
N TYR A 46 -5.06 0.31 10.16
CA TYR A 46 -5.87 0.11 8.97
C TYR A 46 -7.34 0.52 9.18
N ASP A 47 -7.92 0.21 10.35
CA ASP A 47 -9.29 0.61 10.69
C ASP A 47 -9.48 2.14 10.79
N GLN A 48 -8.40 2.89 11.00
CA GLN A 48 -8.46 4.36 11.03
C GLN A 48 -8.39 5.02 9.66
N MET A 49 -8.09 4.25 8.60
CA MET A 49 -7.99 4.79 7.24
C MET A 49 -9.39 5.01 6.63
N PRO A 50 -9.58 6.08 5.83
CA PRO A 50 -10.83 6.28 5.09
C PRO A 50 -10.98 5.26 3.95
N ASP A 51 -12.21 4.87 3.63
CA ASP A 51 -12.53 4.11 2.41
C ASP A 51 -12.42 5.04 1.18
N PRO A 52 -11.80 4.64 0.06
CA PRO A 52 -11.15 3.36 -0.25
C PRO A 52 -9.67 3.31 0.19
N ASN A 53 -9.29 2.26 0.92
CA ASN A 53 -7.90 2.02 1.34
C ASN A 53 -7.27 0.82 0.59
N TYR A 54 -6.00 0.94 0.24
CA TYR A 54 -5.24 -0.14 -0.43
C TYR A 54 -4.04 -0.59 0.40
N SER A 55 -3.70 -1.88 0.38
CA SER A 55 -2.56 -2.40 1.13
C SER A 55 -1.61 -3.26 0.28
N VAL A 56 -0.30 -3.11 0.53
CA VAL A 56 0.75 -3.80 -0.22
C VAL A 56 1.64 -4.54 0.80
N VAL A 57 1.76 -5.90 0.73
CA VAL A 57 2.85 -6.79 1.27
C VAL A 57 2.40 -8.17 1.83
N ARG A 58 3.30 -9.18 1.78
CA ARG A 58 3.18 -10.59 2.25
C ARG A 58 3.27 -10.78 3.76
N GLY A 59 2.48 -11.72 4.29
CA GLY A 59 2.52 -12.17 5.70
C GLY A 59 1.45 -11.55 6.59
N VAL A 60 0.88 -10.41 6.19
CA VAL A 60 -0.20 -9.70 6.90
C VAL A 60 -1.59 -10.15 6.45
N ASP A 61 -1.68 -11.09 5.50
CA ASP A 61 -2.92 -11.55 4.86
C ASP A 61 -3.95 -12.13 5.85
N ARG A 62 -3.49 -12.58 7.03
CA ARG A 62 -4.37 -13.06 8.11
C ARG A 62 -5.05 -11.95 8.90
N ILE A 63 -4.51 -10.73 8.84
CA ILE A 63 -4.91 -9.58 9.66
C ILE A 63 -5.56 -8.52 8.78
N LEU A 64 -5.07 -8.33 7.56
CA LEU A 64 -5.49 -7.29 6.62
C LEU A 64 -5.73 -7.85 5.23
N PRO A 65 -6.69 -7.29 4.47
CA PRO A 65 -6.85 -7.62 3.07
C PRO A 65 -5.70 -7.01 2.25
N VAL A 66 -4.86 -7.86 1.65
CA VAL A 66 -3.72 -7.41 0.84
C VAL A 66 -4.07 -7.30 -0.64
N ASP A 67 -3.79 -6.15 -1.25
CA ASP A 67 -4.00 -5.94 -2.68
C ASP A 67 -2.84 -6.43 -3.54
N ILE A 68 -1.61 -6.13 -3.12
CA ILE A 68 -0.41 -6.41 -3.91
C ILE A 68 0.72 -6.96 -3.05
N TYR A 69 1.38 -7.98 -3.59
CA TYR A 69 2.57 -8.58 -3.01
C TYR A 69 3.82 -8.19 -3.79
N VAL A 70 4.79 -7.58 -3.11
CA VAL A 70 6.12 -7.29 -3.65
C VAL A 70 7.12 -8.32 -3.10
N PRO A 71 7.73 -9.16 -3.95
CA PRO A 71 8.74 -10.13 -3.50
C PRO A 71 10.11 -9.47 -3.24
N GLY A 72 10.84 -9.98 -2.25
CA GLY A 72 12.24 -9.63 -1.96
C GLY A 72 12.59 -9.63 -0.48
N CYS A 73 13.89 -9.72 -0.14
CA CYS A 73 14.40 -9.68 1.22
C CYS A 73 15.81 -9.03 1.28
N PRO A 74 15.92 -7.68 1.35
CA PRO A 74 14.85 -6.70 1.13
C PRO A 74 14.51 -6.58 -0.37
N PRO A 75 13.28 -6.19 -0.73
CA PRO A 75 12.96 -5.89 -2.13
C PRO A 75 13.80 -4.72 -2.63
N THR A 76 14.22 -4.80 -3.89
CA THR A 76 14.91 -3.68 -4.56
C THR A 76 13.98 -2.48 -4.68
N ALA A 77 14.55 -1.27 -4.77
CA ALA A 77 13.75 -0.06 -4.90
C ALA A 77 12.86 -0.10 -6.16
N GLU A 78 13.36 -0.69 -7.23
CA GLU A 78 12.64 -0.92 -8.49
C GLU A 78 11.49 -1.91 -8.34
N ALA A 79 11.69 -3.00 -7.59
CA ALA A 79 10.62 -3.97 -7.33
C ALA A 79 9.48 -3.33 -6.52
N LEU A 80 9.79 -2.47 -5.56
CA LEU A 80 8.79 -1.70 -4.83
C LEU A 80 8.03 -0.73 -5.75
N LEU A 81 8.76 0.02 -6.59
CA LEU A 81 8.17 0.95 -7.55
C LEU A 81 7.25 0.23 -8.55
N TYR A 82 7.66 -0.95 -9.01
CA TYR A 82 6.84 -1.82 -9.85
C TYR A 82 5.56 -2.28 -9.14
N GLY A 83 5.65 -2.60 -7.86
CA GLY A 83 4.49 -2.89 -7.02
C GLY A 83 3.49 -1.73 -6.98
N ILE A 84 3.99 -0.50 -6.85
CA ILE A 84 3.17 0.72 -6.87
C ILE A 84 2.53 0.94 -8.24
N PHE A 85 3.27 0.79 -9.35
CA PHE A 85 2.69 0.90 -10.69
C PHE A 85 1.62 -0.17 -10.94
N ARG A 86 1.80 -1.38 -10.40
CA ARG A 86 0.78 -2.42 -10.44
C ARG A 86 -0.47 -2.02 -9.66
N LEU A 87 -0.31 -1.30 -8.54
CA LEU A 87 -1.43 -0.75 -7.77
C LEU A 87 -2.17 0.32 -8.57
N GLN A 88 -1.44 1.26 -9.15
CA GLN A 88 -2.02 2.29 -10.00
C GLN A 88 -2.83 1.67 -11.15
N ARG A 89 -2.31 0.62 -11.80
CA ARG A 89 -3.06 -0.12 -12.84
C ARG A 89 -4.30 -0.81 -12.30
N LYS A 90 -4.29 -1.31 -11.06
CA LYS A 90 -5.48 -1.90 -10.40
C LYS A 90 -6.53 -0.81 -10.18
N ILE A 91 -6.14 0.34 -9.65
CA ILE A 91 -7.00 1.50 -9.41
C ILE A 91 -7.62 2.01 -10.73
N GLN A 92 -6.81 2.17 -11.78
CA GLN A 92 -7.28 2.60 -13.10
C GLN A 92 -8.34 1.67 -13.72
N LYS A 93 -8.32 0.38 -13.39
CA LYS A 93 -9.31 -0.60 -13.86
C LYS A 93 -10.59 -0.60 -13.02
N THR A 94 -10.58 0.00 -11.83
CA THR A 94 -11.74 0.06 -10.95
C THR A 94 -12.79 1.00 -11.53
N LYS A 95 -13.95 0.47 -11.94
CA LYS A 95 -15.03 1.25 -12.57
C LYS A 95 -16.14 1.54 -11.57
N VAL A 96 -15.88 2.44 -10.63
CA VAL A 96 -16.84 2.80 -9.56
C VAL A 96 -18.19 3.27 -10.13
N THR A 97 -18.16 4.23 -11.06
CA THR A 97 -19.37 4.79 -11.69
C THR A 97 -20.16 3.78 -12.51
N ARG A 98 -19.47 2.92 -13.26
CA ARG A 98 -20.13 1.86 -14.06
C ARG A 98 -20.76 0.78 -13.18
N MET A 99 -20.15 0.45 -12.05
CA MET A 99 -20.74 -0.48 -11.08
C MET A 99 -21.98 0.11 -10.42
N TRP A 100 -21.95 1.41 -10.10
CA TRP A 100 -23.13 2.11 -9.57
C TRP A 100 -24.28 2.14 -10.58
N TYR A 101 -24.01 2.48 -11.84
CA TYR A 101 -25.03 2.51 -12.90
C TYR A 101 -25.64 1.12 -13.23
N ARG A 102 -24.92 0.04 -12.95
CA ARG A 102 -25.36 -1.35 -13.19
C ARG A 102 -26.10 -1.97 -12.00
N LYS A 103 -26.15 -1.29 -10.85
CA LYS A 103 -27.00 -1.66 -9.72
C LYS A 103 -28.37 -1.04 -9.90
#